data_AF-A0AAD6WDE8-F1
#
_entry.id   AF-A0AAD6WDE8-F1
#
_cell.length_a   1.000
_cell.length_b   1.000
_cell.length_c   1.000
_cell.angle_alpha   90.00
_cell.angle_beta   90.00
_cell.angle_gamma   90.00
#
_symmetry.space_group_name_H-M   'P 1'
#
loop_
_entity.id
_entity.type
_entity.pdbx_description
1 polymer ?
#
loop_
_entity_poly.entity_id
_entity_poly.type
_entity_poly.pdbx_seq_one_letter_code
_entity_poly.pdbx_strand_id
1 'polypeptide(L)'
;MVGGIGKQDRPDIIKGIGIWVLNGKDWQEIARMPYKFFQGFGELDDVFACSGTDNLIYIQSYGAPALLVFYFNQKTMEVVTKKVPSDKEVPSSALYWLLL
;
A
#
# COMPACT_ATOMS: atom_id res chain seq x y z
N MET A 1 -0.21 13.18 0.19
CA MET A 1 -1.21 12.43 0.98
C MET A 1 -1.41 11.07 0.35
N VAL A 2 -1.54 10.03 1.16
CA VAL A 2 -1.93 8.68 0.74
C VAL A 2 -3.24 8.34 1.45
N GLY A 3 -4.16 7.68 0.76
CA GLY A 3 -5.51 7.48 1.28
C GLY A 3 -6.29 6.39 0.54
N GLY A 4 -7.22 5.75 1.24
CA GLY A 4 -8.15 4.79 0.65
C GLY A 4 -9.19 5.48 -0.22
N ILE A 5 -9.55 4.85 -1.34
CA ILE A 5 -10.61 5.28 -2.25
C ILE A 5 -11.80 4.37 -2.02
N GLY A 6 -12.84 4.89 -1.37
CA GLY A 6 -14.08 4.14 -1.10
C GLY A 6 -14.98 3.98 -2.32
N LYS A 7 -15.98 3.10 -2.23
CA LYS A 7 -17.09 3.06 -3.19
C LYS A 7 -18.11 4.15 -2.83
N GLN A 8 -18.68 4.85 -3.81
CA GLN A 8 -19.62 5.94 -3.56
C GLN A 8 -20.86 5.51 -2.74
N ASP A 9 -21.34 4.28 -2.95
CA ASP A 9 -22.48 3.69 -2.25
C ASP A 9 -22.10 2.85 -1.01
N ARG A 10 -20.81 2.60 -0.80
CA ARG A 10 -20.25 1.82 0.32
C ARG A 10 -18.86 2.37 0.71
N PRO A 11 -18.81 3.50 1.43
CA PRO A 11 -17.55 4.17 1.79
C PRO A 11 -16.71 3.39 2.81
N ASP A 12 -17.34 2.45 3.51
CA ASP A 12 -16.71 1.41 4.35
C ASP A 12 -15.79 0.48 3.55
N ILE A 13 -16.08 0.28 2.26
CA ILE A 13 -15.28 -0.57 1.39
C ILE A 13 -14.24 0.26 0.65
N ILE A 14 -12.97 0.08 1.03
CA ILE A 14 -11.84 0.55 0.25
C ILE A 14 -11.76 -0.25 -1.05
N LYS A 15 -11.65 0.43 -2.19
CA LYS A 15 -11.51 -0.14 -3.55
C LYS A 15 -10.18 0.18 -4.22
N GLY A 16 -9.35 0.98 -3.56
CA GLY A 16 -8.04 1.33 -4.05
C GLY A 16 -7.32 2.24 -3.09
N ILE A 17 -6.05 2.49 -3.36
CA ILE A 17 -5.24 3.45 -2.64
C ILE A 17 -4.82 4.52 -3.65
N GLY A 18 -5.04 5.78 -3.31
CA GLY A 18 -4.60 6.91 -4.11
C GLY A 18 -3.44 7.65 -3.45
N ILE A 19 -2.67 8.35 -4.28
CA ILE A 19 -1.63 9.27 -3.86
C ILE A 19 -1.95 10.62 -4.46
N TRP A 20 -2.02 11.64 -3.60
CA TRP A 20 -2.32 13.01 -3.99
C TRP A 20 -1.21 13.96 -3.57
N VAL A 21 -0.92 14.93 -4.44
CA VAL A 21 -0.09 16.09 -4.13
C VAL A 21 -0.98 17.31 -3.93
N LEU A 22 -0.63 18.16 -2.96
CA LEU A 22 -1.30 19.44 -2.80
C LEU A 22 -0.67 20.44 -3.77
N ASN A 23 -1.45 20.93 -4.73
CA ASN A 23 -1.05 21.97 -5.67
C ASN A 23 -1.82 23.25 -5.35
N GLY A 24 -1.17 24.18 -4.63
CA GLY A 24 -1.83 25.36 -4.08
C GLY A 24 -2.88 24.96 -3.04
N LYS A 25 -4.16 25.01 -3.42
CA LYS A 25 -5.29 24.60 -2.56
C LYS A 25 -5.98 23.32 -3.03
N ASP A 26 -5.57 22.79 -4.18
CA ASP A 26 -6.24 21.65 -4.81
C ASP A 26 -5.43 20.37 -4.62
N TRP A 27 -6.12 19.30 -4.26
CA TRP A 27 -5.53 17.96 -4.23
C TRP A 27 -5.57 17.35 -5.64
N GLN A 28 -4.38 17.03 -6.17
CA GLN A 28 -4.24 16.41 -7.48
C GLN A 28 -3.79 14.96 -7.32
N GLU A 29 -4.58 14.02 -7.87
CA GLU A 29 -4.21 12.60 -7.89
C GLU A 29 -3.01 12.43 -8.83
N ILE A 30 -1.92 11.89 -8.31
CA ILE A 30 -0.69 11.64 -9.09
C ILE A 30 -0.45 10.15 -9.34
N ALA A 31 -1.08 9.28 -8.55
CA ALA A 31 -1.05 7.84 -8.75
C ALA A 31 -2.24 7.16 -8.06
N ARG A 32 -2.61 6.00 -8.59
CA ARG A 32 -3.62 5.11 -8.03
C ARG A 32 -3.12 3.68 -8.13
N MET A 33 -3.30 2.92 -7.05
CA MET A 33 -2.97 1.51 -7.00
C MET A 33 -3.67 0.75 -8.15
N PRO A 34 -2.91 0.07 -9.02
CA PRO A 34 -3.48 -0.78 -10.06
C PRO A 34 -4.38 -1.89 -9.48
N TYR A 35 -5.51 -2.17 -10.13
CA TYR A 35 -6.48 -3.18 -9.67
C TYR A 35 -5.87 -4.58 -9.51
N LYS A 36 -4.87 -4.94 -10.35
CA LYS A 36 -4.13 -6.20 -10.22
C LYS A 36 -3.42 -6.39 -8.88
N PHE A 37 -3.12 -5.31 -8.17
CA PHE A 37 -2.51 -5.36 -6.84
C PHE A 37 -3.54 -5.42 -5.73
N PHE A 38 -4.81 -5.11 -6.03
CA PHE A 38 -5.90 -5.21 -5.08
C PHE A 38 -6.12 -6.66 -4.62
N GLN A 39 -5.96 -7.61 -5.56
CA GLN A 39 -6.06 -9.04 -5.29
C GLN A 39 -4.82 -9.50 -4.49
N GLY A 40 -4.92 -9.46 -3.16
CA GLY A 40 -3.84 -9.82 -2.23
C GLY A 40 -3.32 -8.68 -1.36
N PHE A 41 -3.87 -7.46 -1.46
CA PHE A 41 -3.53 -6.31 -0.61
C PHE A 41 -4.61 -6.02 0.46
N GLY A 42 -5.44 -7.04 0.76
CA GLY A 42 -6.57 -6.93 1.69
C GLY A 42 -7.87 -6.70 0.93
N GLU A 43 -8.73 -7.72 0.88
CA GLU A 43 -10.12 -7.49 0.48
C GLU A 43 -10.87 -6.88 1.68
N LEU A 44 -11.47 -5.72 1.41
CA LEU A 44 -12.64 -5.15 2.08
C LEU A 44 -12.45 -4.41 3.42
N ASP A 45 -11.55 -4.79 4.33
CA ASP A 45 -11.49 -4.15 5.68
C ASP A 45 -10.09 -3.86 6.25
N ASP A 46 -9.01 -4.13 5.49
CA ASP A 46 -7.65 -3.96 6.01
C ASP A 46 -7.18 -2.51 5.95
N VAL A 47 -6.80 -2.00 7.13
CA VAL A 47 -6.06 -0.76 7.29
C VAL A 47 -4.70 -0.92 6.61
N PHE A 48 -4.19 0.14 5.99
CA PHE A 48 -2.81 0.17 5.50
C PHE A 48 -2.01 1.23 6.26
N ALA A 49 -0.72 0.98 6.41
CA ALA A 49 0.23 1.98 6.84
C ALA A 49 0.98 2.53 5.63
N CYS A 50 1.34 3.81 5.67
CA CYS A 50 2.23 4.39 4.68
C CYS A 50 3.31 5.25 5.33
N SER A 51 4.49 5.26 4.74
CA SER A 51 5.60 6.12 5.11
C SER A 51 6.31 6.62 3.86
N GLY A 52 6.94 7.79 3.93
CA GLY A 52 7.66 8.37 2.80
C GLY A 52 9.07 8.78 3.20
N THR A 53 10.02 8.57 2.29
CA THR A 53 11.39 9.10 2.38
C THR A 53 11.85 9.54 1.00
N ASP A 54 12.52 10.67 0.90
CA ASP A 54 13.00 11.25 -0.35
C ASP A 54 11.92 11.25 -1.46
N ASN A 55 12.10 10.41 -2.48
CA ASN A 55 11.22 10.25 -3.62
C ASN A 55 10.45 8.92 -3.61
N LEU A 56 10.34 8.28 -2.44
CA LEU A 56 9.69 6.99 -2.26
C LEU A 56 8.53 7.10 -1.28
N ILE A 57 7.43 6.43 -1.60
CA ILE A 57 6.32 6.19 -0.69
C ILE A 57 6.14 4.69 -0.55
N TYR A 58 6.25 4.20 0.67
CA TYR A 58 5.97 2.83 1.07
C TYR A 58 4.53 2.73 1.53
N ILE A 59 3.82 1.71 1.07
CA ILE A 59 2.45 1.40 1.48
C ILE A 59 2.40 -0.08 1.81
N GLN A 60 2.04 -0.40 3.05
CA GLN A 60 1.96 -1.76 3.56
C GLN A 60 0.52 -2.04 4.00
N SER A 61 -0.07 -3.11 3.48
CA SER A 61 -1.34 -3.63 3.99
C SER A 61 -1.09 -4.51 5.20
N TYR A 62 -1.92 -4.38 6.24
CA TYR A 62 -1.90 -5.34 7.34
C TYR A 62 -2.46 -6.69 6.85
N GLY A 63 -1.89 -7.81 7.30
CA GLY A 63 -2.35 -9.15 6.90
C GLY A 63 -1.84 -9.65 5.53
N ALA A 64 -1.23 -8.79 4.71
CA ALA A 64 -0.65 -9.18 3.42
C ALA A 64 0.90 -9.10 3.41
N PRO A 65 1.61 -10.04 2.75
CA PRO A 65 3.07 -10.01 2.61
C PRO A 65 3.56 -9.05 1.50
N ALA A 66 2.68 -8.19 1.00
CA ALA A 66 2.94 -7.28 -0.11
C ALA A 66 3.25 -5.87 0.41
N LEU A 67 4.36 -5.30 -0.05
CA LEU A 67 4.74 -3.91 0.14
C LEU A 67 4.63 -3.22 -1.22
N LEU A 68 3.90 -2.11 -1.29
CA LEU A 68 3.87 -1.25 -2.47
C LEU A 68 4.89 -0.13 -2.29
N VAL A 69 5.67 0.10 -3.34
CA VAL A 69 6.62 1.20 -3.41
C VAL A 69 6.23 2.09 -4.58
N PHE A 70 5.98 3.36 -4.29
CA PHE A 70 5.76 4.38 -5.30
C PHE A 70 6.99 5.26 -5.46
N TYR A 71 7.49 5.36 -6.69
CA TYR A 71 8.63 6.18 -7.06
C TYR A 71 8.14 7.52 -7.62
N PHE A 72 8.29 8.57 -6.84
CA PHE A 72 7.73 9.90 -7.14
C PHE A 72 8.26 10.48 -8.47
N ASN A 73 9.56 10.33 -8.73
CA ASN A 73 10.19 10.86 -9.95
C ASN A 73 9.71 10.17 -11.23
N GLN A 74 9.42 8.86 -11.15
CA GLN A 74 9.00 8.04 -12.28
C GLN A 74 7.48 7.96 -12.39
N LYS A 75 6.76 8.32 -11.32
CA LYS A 75 5.32 8.12 -11.14
C LYS A 75 4.90 6.66 -11.38
N THR A 76 5.76 5.72 -10.96
CA THR A 76 5.54 4.27 -11.09
C THR A 76 5.29 3.62 -9.74
N MET A 77 4.53 2.53 -9.75
CA MET A 77 4.29 1.69 -8.58
C MET A 77 4.83 0.29 -8.82
N GLU A 78 5.52 -0.24 -7.83
CA GLU A 78 6.02 -1.61 -7.82
C GLU A 78 5.49 -2.37 -6.59
N VAL A 79 5.20 -3.66 -6.78
CA VAL A 79 4.92 -4.57 -5.66
C VAL A 79 6.22 -5.27 -5.30
N VAL A 80 6.64 -5.10 -4.06
CA VAL A 80 7.69 -5.88 -3.43
C VAL A 80 7.01 -6.93 -2.57
N THR A 81 6.88 -8.14 -3.11
CA THR A 81 6.41 -9.29 -2.33
C THR A 81 7.59 -9.92 -1.63
N LYS A 82 7.51 -10.11 -0.31
CA LYS A 82 8.52 -10.90 0.40
C LYS A 82 8.41 -12.35 -0.06
N LYS A 83 9.35 -12.83 -0.89
CA LYS A 83 9.55 -14.28 -1.05
C LYS A 83 10.05 -14.82 0.28
N VAL A 84 9.16 -15.41 1.08
CA VAL A 84 9.58 -16.24 2.21
C VAL A 84 10.30 -17.44 1.59
N PRO A 85 11.59 -17.69 1.90
CA PRO A 85 12.24 -18.91 1.43
C PRO A 85 11.46 -20.12 1.95
N SER A 86 11.04 -21.01 1.05
CA SER A 86 10.10 -22.11 1.33
C SER A 86 10.62 -23.17 2.33
N ASP A 87 11.85 -23.03 2.83
CA ASP A 87 12.54 -24.06 3.63
C ASP A 87 12.80 -23.68 5.09
N LYS A 88 12.22 -22.59 5.60
CA LYS A 88 12.34 -22.26 7.03
C LYS A 88 11.01 -21.82 7.60
N GLU A 89 10.42 -22.68 8.44
CA GLU A 89 9.34 -22.28 9.35
C GLU A 89 9.83 -21.09 10.17
N VAL A 90 9.26 -19.92 9.90
CA VAL A 90 9.50 -18.73 10.70
C VAL A 90 8.50 -18.80 11.87
N PRO A 91 8.96 -18.82 13.13
CA PRO A 91 8.07 -18.84 14.28
C PRO A 91 7.11 -17.64 14.23
N SER A 92 5.85 -17.84 14.58
CA SER A 92 4.82 -16.78 14.54
C SER A 92 5.19 -15.55 15.40
N SER A 93 6.05 -15.71 16.40
CA SER A 93 6.60 -14.64 17.23
C SER A 93 7.66 -13.77 16.54
N ALA A 94 8.28 -14.25 15.45
CA ALA A 94 9.31 -13.52 14.71
C ALA A 94 8.74 -12.57 13.64
N LEU A 95 7.44 -12.67 13.33
CA LEU A 95 6.77 -11.77 12.41
C LEU A 95 6.64 -10.33 12.95
N TYR A 96 6.65 -10.17 14.28
CA TYR A 96 6.57 -8.86 14.94
C TYR A 96 7.87 -8.03 14.81
N TRP A 97 9.02 -8.67 14.61
CA TRP A 97 10.31 -7.97 14.48
C TRP A 97 10.57 -7.38 13.08
N LEU A 98 9.65 -7.59 12.13
CA LEU A 98 9.74 -7.08 10.75
C LEU A 98 8.79 -5.90 10.49
N LEU A 99 8.13 -5.39 11.52
CA LEU A 99 7.19 -4.27 11.48
C LEU A 99 7.69 -3.04 12.27
N LEU A 100 8.97 -3.01 12.64
CA LEU A 100 9.71 -1.83 13.14
C LEU A 100 10.83 -1.51 12.15
#